data_AF-A0A2T7TFW3-F1
#
_entry.id   AF-A0A2T7TFW3-F1
#
_cell.length_a   1.000
_cell.length_b   1.000
_cell.length_c   1.000
_cell.angle_alpha   90.00
_cell.angle_beta   90.00
_cell.angle_gamma   90.00
#
_symmetry.space_group_name_H-M   'P 1'
#
loop_
_entity.id
_entity.type
_entity.pdbx_description
1 polymer ?
#
loop_
_entity_poly.entity_id
_entity_poly.type
_entity_poly.pdbx_seq_one_letter_code
_entity_poly.pdbx_strand_id
1 'polypeptide(L)'
;MRHRTAWQALAQTPLKVLGSSWPWRAFAYLLSGVVFGAITTTVLVMMLVAGVVSLIVAVGAVLLLGVALSGIVVTRFERWRLRLVDLDPVPDPHQAPERAGLRGWLYTRLREPATWRELGFTAVSLTALWWMDFLVLGFALVVPVLVMVSPADDPGAWPLLIVGLCLLPAAPYTITAWAGARAAITRLMLAPRDSELGRRLTDVRASRARLVDAFDAERRRIERDLHDGAQQRLVSLNVMLGLARLDAEPGSPLAGQLVDAQEQVTLAVDELRELSRGVHPKALTDHGLAAAVENLATRSALPVTADIRLPRRVPVSVETTAYFVIAEALANTTKHSHATQARVHASS
;
A
#
# COMPACT_ATOMS: atom_id res chain seq x y z
N MET A 1 23.63 -4.89 13.91
CA MET A 1 22.17 -4.65 13.91
C MET A 1 21.95 -3.14 13.86
N ARG A 2 21.21 -2.61 12.87
CA ARG A 2 20.90 -1.16 12.82
C ARG A 2 19.81 -0.86 13.85
N HIS A 3 20.14 -0.10 14.89
CA HIS A 3 19.18 0.33 15.92
C HIS A 3 18.09 1.18 15.29
N ARG A 4 16.82 0.90 15.63
CA ARG A 4 15.67 1.64 15.09
C ARG A 4 15.16 2.71 16.04
N THR A 5 15.44 2.59 17.35
CA THR A 5 14.99 3.54 18.37
C THR A 5 16.09 3.93 19.36
N ALA A 6 15.96 5.10 19.99
CA ALA A 6 16.89 5.55 21.03
C ALA A 6 16.92 4.65 22.29
N TRP A 7 15.79 4.04 22.66
CA TRP A 7 15.75 3.04 23.75
C TRP A 7 16.60 1.80 23.42
N GLN A 8 16.56 1.33 22.17
CA GLN A 8 17.41 0.20 21.73
C GLN A 8 18.90 0.57 21.72
N ALA A 9 19.23 1.84 21.50
CA ALA A 9 20.61 2.32 21.59
C ALA A 9 21.08 2.35 23.06
N LEU A 10 20.23 2.81 23.98
CA LEU A 10 20.54 2.85 25.42
C LEU A 10 20.71 1.46 26.07
N ALA A 11 20.10 0.43 25.51
CA ALA A 11 20.26 -0.95 25.97
C ALA A 11 21.65 -1.56 25.67
N GLN A 12 22.55 -0.81 25.01
CA GLN A 12 23.92 -1.26 24.73
C GLN A 12 24.93 -0.83 25.79
N THR A 13 26.16 -1.35 25.66
CA THR A 13 27.31 -0.91 26.47
C THR A 13 27.45 0.62 26.45
N PRO A 14 27.59 1.27 27.61
CA PRO A 14 27.48 2.72 27.75
C PRO A 14 28.42 3.49 26.79
N LEU A 15 29.68 3.08 26.70
CA LEU A 15 30.69 3.75 25.88
C LEU A 15 30.35 3.78 24.37
N LYS A 16 29.59 2.81 23.86
CA LYS A 16 29.18 2.78 22.44
C LYS A 16 28.08 3.79 22.13
N VAL A 17 27.27 4.16 23.12
CA VAL A 17 26.19 5.16 22.96
C VAL A 17 26.79 6.55 22.74
N LEU A 18 27.80 6.91 23.54
CA LEU A 18 28.52 8.19 23.44
C LEU A 18 29.24 8.36 22.09
N GLY A 19 29.79 7.27 21.54
CA GLY A 19 30.42 7.26 20.21
C GLY A 19 29.44 7.19 19.03
N SER A 20 28.14 7.10 19.28
CA SER A 20 27.10 7.00 18.23
C SER A 20 26.46 8.35 17.92
N SER A 21 25.69 8.43 16.83
CA SER A 21 24.92 9.65 16.50
C SER A 21 23.66 9.84 17.34
N TRP A 22 23.31 8.90 18.22
CA TRP A 22 22.06 8.93 18.98
C TRP A 22 21.93 10.07 19.99
N PRO A 23 22.96 10.40 20.81
CA PRO A 23 22.87 11.53 21.72
C PRO A 23 22.66 12.86 21.00
N TRP A 24 23.33 13.07 19.86
CA TRP A 24 23.18 14.27 19.03
C TRP A 24 21.79 14.36 18.41
N ARG A 25 21.25 13.23 17.92
CA ARG A 25 19.89 13.17 17.38
C ARG A 25 18.83 13.41 18.46
N ALA A 26 19.04 12.85 19.66
CA ALA A 26 18.18 13.06 20.82
C ALA A 26 18.20 14.52 21.28
N PHE A 27 19.38 15.12 21.38
CA PHE A 27 19.54 16.54 21.68
C PHE A 27 18.84 17.42 20.63
N ALA A 28 19.06 17.17 19.33
CA ALA A 28 18.40 17.90 18.26
C ALA A 28 16.87 17.74 18.32
N TYR A 29 16.36 16.56 18.66
CA TYR A 29 14.93 16.31 18.83
C TYR A 29 14.33 17.10 20.00
N LEU A 30 14.97 17.09 21.19
CA LEU A 30 14.48 17.86 22.35
C LEU A 30 14.59 19.37 22.11
N LEU A 31 15.73 19.85 21.60
CA LEU A 31 15.95 21.28 21.34
C LEU A 31 14.95 21.83 20.33
N SER A 32 14.75 21.12 19.22
CA SER A 32 13.73 21.50 18.24
C SER A 32 12.32 21.43 18.82
N GLY A 33 12.07 20.57 19.82
CA GLY A 33 10.81 20.47 20.56
C GLY A 33 10.53 21.67 21.45
N VAL A 34 11.54 22.15 22.16
CA VAL A 34 11.45 23.37 22.98
C VAL A 34 11.15 24.58 22.10
N VAL A 35 11.94 24.80 21.04
CA VAL A 35 11.76 25.95 20.14
C VAL A 35 10.39 25.91 19.46
N PHE A 36 10.02 24.76 18.89
CA PHE A 36 8.73 24.59 18.23
C PHE A 36 7.56 24.70 19.21
N GLY A 37 7.67 24.11 20.40
CA GLY A 37 6.65 24.16 21.45
C GLY A 37 6.40 25.57 21.96
N ALA A 38 7.46 26.35 22.19
CA ALA A 38 7.36 27.75 22.58
C ALA A 38 6.63 28.57 21.51
N ILE A 39 7.07 28.50 20.24
CA ILE A 39 6.43 29.22 19.13
C ILE A 39 4.96 28.83 18.98
N THR A 40 4.68 27.52 18.99
CA THR A 40 3.31 26.99 18.83
C THR A 40 2.42 27.45 19.99
N THR A 41 2.92 27.40 21.23
CA THR A 41 2.18 27.88 22.40
C THR A 41 1.85 29.35 22.28
N THR A 42 2.83 30.20 21.96
CA THR A 42 2.62 31.64 21.79
C THR A 42 1.59 31.92 20.69
N VAL A 43 1.74 31.32 19.51
CA VAL A 43 0.82 31.53 18.38
C VAL A 43 -0.59 31.05 18.70
N LEU A 44 -0.75 29.85 19.24
CA LEU A 44 -2.08 29.30 19.52
C LEU A 44 -2.78 30.01 20.68
N VAL A 45 -2.05 30.43 21.72
CA VAL A 45 -2.63 31.24 22.81
C VAL A 45 -3.08 32.59 22.27
N MET A 46 -2.27 33.26 21.44
CA MET A 46 -2.67 34.52 20.80
C MET A 46 -3.90 34.32 19.91
N MET A 47 -3.94 33.28 19.07
CA MET A 47 -5.10 32.97 18.22
C MET A 47 -6.35 32.64 19.05
N LEU A 48 -6.20 31.91 20.15
CA LEU A 48 -7.30 31.57 21.05
C LEU A 48 -7.86 32.83 21.70
N VAL A 49 -7.02 33.66 22.31
CA VAL A 49 -7.43 34.92 22.95
C VAL A 49 -8.07 35.86 21.94
N ALA A 50 -7.41 36.10 20.80
CA ALA A 50 -7.96 36.95 19.74
C ALA A 50 -9.27 36.41 19.17
N GLY A 51 -9.38 35.08 19.03
CA GLY A 51 -10.58 34.40 18.56
C GLY A 51 -11.75 34.53 19.51
N VAL A 52 -11.52 34.38 20.81
CA VAL A 52 -12.54 34.58 21.84
C VAL A 52 -13.00 36.04 21.88
N VAL A 53 -12.07 36.99 21.90
CA VAL A 53 -12.38 38.43 21.93
C VAL A 53 -13.14 38.87 20.68
N SER A 54 -12.77 38.34 19.51
CA SER A 54 -13.37 38.71 18.22
C SER A 54 -14.60 37.86 17.84
N LEU A 55 -15.12 37.04 18.76
CA LEU A 55 -16.25 36.16 18.49
C LEU A 55 -17.51 36.95 18.12
N ILE A 56 -17.64 38.17 18.66
CA ILE A 56 -18.74 39.11 18.39
C ILE A 56 -18.85 39.44 16.89
N VAL A 57 -17.73 39.43 16.15
CA VAL A 57 -17.66 39.89 14.75
C VAL A 57 -17.60 38.73 13.74
N ALA A 58 -17.93 37.50 14.13
CA ALA A 58 -17.79 36.26 13.33
C ALA A 58 -16.34 35.92 12.89
N VAL A 59 -15.42 36.88 12.82
CA VAL A 59 -13.99 36.70 12.60
C VAL A 59 -13.37 35.77 13.65
N GLY A 60 -13.85 35.85 14.90
CA GLY A 60 -13.41 34.96 15.97
C GLY A 60 -13.66 33.48 15.68
N ALA A 61 -14.75 33.14 14.97
CA ALA A 61 -15.05 31.76 14.61
C ALA A 61 -13.99 31.15 13.67
N VAL A 62 -13.42 31.95 12.76
CA VAL A 62 -12.35 31.51 11.84
C VAL A 62 -11.05 31.23 12.62
N LEU A 63 -10.71 32.09 13.58
CA LEU A 63 -9.53 31.91 14.43
C LEU A 63 -9.66 30.66 15.31
N LEU A 64 -10.80 30.47 15.96
CA LEU A 64 -11.08 29.29 16.77
C LEU A 64 -11.09 28.00 15.93
N LEU A 65 -11.60 28.07 14.70
CA LEU A 65 -11.52 26.96 13.77
C LEU A 65 -10.07 26.64 13.39
N GLY A 66 -9.25 27.68 13.18
CA GLY A 66 -7.81 27.54 12.98
C GLY A 66 -7.12 26.85 14.16
N VAL A 67 -7.48 27.21 15.40
CA VAL A 67 -6.98 26.53 16.61
C VAL A 67 -7.41 25.06 16.64
N ALA A 68 -8.68 24.75 16.35
CA ALA A 68 -9.18 23.38 16.32
C ALA A 68 -8.47 22.51 15.26
N LEU A 69 -8.14 23.08 14.11
CA LEU A 69 -7.44 22.39 13.01
C LEU A 69 -5.91 22.43 13.14
N SER A 70 -5.37 23.23 14.06
CA SER A 70 -3.92 23.38 14.25
C SER A 70 -3.22 22.06 14.58
N GLY A 71 -3.93 21.13 15.22
CA GLY A 71 -3.44 19.80 15.54
C GLY A 71 -2.90 19.05 14.32
N ILE A 72 -3.51 19.24 13.14
CA ILE A 72 -3.07 18.60 11.89
C ILE A 72 -1.66 19.07 11.50
N VAL A 73 -1.43 20.38 11.56
CA VAL A 73 -0.15 20.98 11.19
C VAL A 73 0.92 20.66 12.24
N VAL A 74 0.57 20.81 13.51
CA VAL A 74 1.48 20.57 14.64
C VAL A 74 1.95 19.12 14.66
N THR A 75 1.03 18.16 14.53
CA THR A 75 1.38 16.74 14.57
C THR A 75 2.04 16.26 13.28
N ARG A 76 1.80 16.92 12.14
CA ARG A 76 2.57 16.65 10.91
C ARG A 76 4.05 16.98 11.11
N PHE A 77 4.35 18.12 11.74
CA PHE A 77 5.72 18.49 12.06
C PHE A 77 6.32 17.56 13.13
N GLU A 78 5.56 17.21 14.17
CA GLU A 78 6.01 16.27 15.21
C GLU A 78 6.34 14.89 14.62
N ARG A 79 5.50 14.36 13.71
CA ARG A 79 5.76 13.09 13.01
C ARG A 79 7.03 13.13 12.15
N TRP A 80 7.36 14.28 11.57
CA TRP A 80 8.61 14.46 10.86
C TRP A 80 9.80 14.48 11.82
N ARG A 81 9.71 15.23 12.94
CA ARG A 81 10.74 15.30 13.99
C ARG A 81 10.98 13.97 14.67
N LEU A 82 9.95 13.16 14.87
CA LEU A 82 10.04 11.84 15.51
C LEU A 82 11.06 10.92 14.80
N ARG A 83 11.25 11.09 13.48
CA ARG A 83 12.26 10.37 12.68
C ARG A 83 13.69 10.59 13.14
N LEU A 84 13.95 11.65 13.92
CA LEU A 84 15.25 11.89 14.53
C LEU A 84 15.56 10.85 15.62
N VAL A 85 14.58 10.29 16.32
CA VAL A 85 14.80 9.44 17.51
C VAL A 85 14.14 8.06 17.38
N ASP A 86 13.21 7.91 16.44
CA ASP A 86 12.49 6.68 16.16
C ASP A 86 12.29 6.54 14.64
N LEU A 87 12.89 5.49 14.07
CA LEU A 87 12.89 5.25 12.62
C LEU A 87 11.61 4.58 12.12
N ASP A 88 10.76 4.07 13.00
CA ASP A 88 9.54 3.40 12.57
C ASP A 88 8.48 4.46 12.20
N PRO A 89 7.94 4.45 10.97
CA PRO A 89 7.03 5.52 10.52
C PRO A 89 5.71 5.48 11.29
N VAL A 90 5.25 6.66 11.73
CA VAL A 90 3.88 6.86 12.22
C VAL A 90 3.03 7.31 11.02
N PRO A 91 2.08 6.48 10.54
CA PRO A 91 1.30 6.78 9.35
C PRO A 91 0.34 7.97 9.57
N ASP A 92 -0.06 8.59 8.46
CA ASP A 92 -1.11 9.60 8.47
C ASP A 92 -2.48 8.94 8.68
N PRO A 93 -3.24 9.26 9.75
CA PRO A 93 -4.55 8.67 9.98
C PRO A 93 -5.62 9.25 9.05
N HIS A 94 -5.39 10.43 8.47
CA HIS A 94 -6.40 11.17 7.72
C HIS A 94 -6.82 10.50 6.41
N GLN A 95 -8.13 10.52 6.15
CA GLN A 95 -8.68 10.01 4.90
C GLN A 95 -8.81 11.13 3.87
N ALA A 96 -8.89 10.75 2.59
CA ALA A 96 -9.24 11.66 1.52
C ALA A 96 -10.73 12.05 1.66
N PRO A 97 -11.09 13.34 1.55
CA PRO A 97 -12.48 13.76 1.65
C PRO A 97 -13.31 13.22 0.48
N GLU A 98 -14.51 12.70 0.78
CA GLU A 98 -15.44 12.14 -0.22
C GLU A 98 -15.98 13.19 -1.20
N ARG A 99 -16.06 14.45 -0.78
CA ARG A 99 -16.54 15.57 -1.58
C ARG A 99 -15.41 16.56 -1.85
N ALA A 100 -15.25 16.95 -3.11
CA ALA A 100 -14.32 18.00 -3.48
C ALA A 100 -14.76 19.36 -2.91
N GLY A 101 -13.78 20.19 -2.52
CA GLY A 101 -14.00 21.56 -2.05
C GLY A 101 -13.80 21.76 -0.54
N LEU A 102 -13.64 23.04 -0.14
CA LEU A 102 -13.28 23.45 1.23
C LEU A 102 -14.32 23.02 2.27
N ARG A 103 -15.61 23.10 1.96
CA ARG A 103 -16.69 22.71 2.88
C ARG A 103 -16.72 21.20 3.13
N GLY A 104 -16.52 20.40 2.08
CA GLY A 104 -16.42 18.94 2.18
C GLY A 104 -15.22 18.53 3.02
N TRP A 105 -14.05 19.14 2.74
CA TRP A 105 -12.84 18.95 3.53
C TRP A 105 -13.04 19.30 5.01
N LEU A 106 -13.65 20.45 5.31
CA LEU A 106 -13.85 20.90 6.68
C LEU A 106 -14.80 19.97 7.45
N TYR A 107 -15.89 19.57 6.81
CA TYR A 107 -16.86 18.65 7.38
C TYR A 107 -16.23 17.29 7.72
N THR A 108 -15.40 16.76 6.81
CA THR A 108 -14.66 15.51 7.05
C THR A 108 -13.68 15.68 8.21
N ARG A 109 -12.87 16.75 8.23
CA ARG A 109 -11.85 16.96 9.27
C ARG A 109 -12.42 17.18 10.66
N LEU A 110 -13.53 17.92 10.79
CA LEU A 110 -14.16 18.15 12.10
C LEU A 110 -14.86 16.92 12.67
N ARG A 111 -15.24 15.94 11.82
CA ARG A 111 -15.85 14.68 12.27
C ARG A 111 -14.85 13.54 12.46
N GLU A 112 -13.62 13.68 11.96
CA GLU A 112 -12.59 12.66 12.11
C GLU A 112 -12.09 12.56 13.57
N PRO A 113 -12.15 11.37 14.20
CA PRO A 113 -11.58 11.16 15.54
C PRO A 113 -10.09 11.49 15.62
N ALA A 114 -9.37 11.30 14.51
CA ALA A 114 -7.95 11.60 14.39
C ALA A 114 -7.65 13.09 14.62
N THR A 115 -8.44 14.01 14.05
CA THR A 115 -8.24 15.46 14.21
C THR A 115 -8.33 15.87 15.69
N TRP A 116 -9.32 15.33 16.41
CA TRP A 116 -9.50 15.61 17.83
C TRP A 116 -8.40 15.01 18.70
N ARG A 117 -7.88 13.83 18.33
CA ARG A 117 -6.71 13.22 18.98
C ARG A 117 -5.45 14.06 18.78
N GLU A 118 -5.24 14.57 17.57
CA GLU A 118 -4.11 15.43 17.24
C GLU A 118 -4.19 16.80 17.92
N LEU A 119 -5.41 17.35 18.07
CA LEU A 119 -5.65 18.53 18.89
C LEU A 119 -5.38 18.25 20.37
N GLY A 120 -5.80 17.10 20.89
CA GLY A 120 -5.51 16.66 22.26
C GLY A 120 -4.02 16.50 22.52
N PHE A 121 -3.27 15.89 21.60
CA PHE A 121 -1.81 15.85 21.65
C PHE A 121 -1.21 17.25 21.66
N THR A 122 -1.71 18.15 20.81
CA THR A 122 -1.25 19.54 20.74
C THR A 122 -1.48 20.24 22.08
N ALA A 123 -2.66 20.10 22.69
CA ALA A 123 -2.95 20.64 24.01
C ALA A 123 -1.99 20.11 25.09
N VAL A 124 -1.72 18.80 25.14
CA VAL A 124 -0.74 18.21 26.08
C VAL A 124 0.68 18.70 25.79
N SER A 125 1.00 18.90 24.51
CA SER A 125 2.28 19.48 24.11
C SER A 125 2.43 20.89 24.67
N LEU A 126 1.44 21.77 24.45
CA LEU A 126 1.42 23.16 24.90
C LEU A 126 1.58 23.29 26.43
N THR A 127 0.95 22.40 27.19
CA THR A 127 0.89 22.51 28.65
C THR A 127 2.05 21.83 29.36
N ALA A 128 2.56 20.71 28.85
CA ALA A 128 3.50 19.87 29.60
C ALA A 128 4.75 19.49 28.82
N LEU A 129 4.60 19.02 27.58
CA LEU A 129 5.69 18.24 26.99
C LEU A 129 6.93 19.07 26.62
N TRP A 130 6.77 20.25 26.03
CA TRP A 130 7.92 21.10 25.68
C TRP A 130 8.57 21.72 26.93
N TRP A 131 7.79 21.93 28.00
CA TRP A 131 8.31 22.33 29.31
C TRP A 131 9.19 21.24 29.91
N MET A 132 8.77 19.97 29.84
CA MET A 132 9.59 18.85 30.28
C MET A 132 10.86 18.71 29.43
N ASP A 133 10.76 18.89 28.11
CA ASP A 133 11.92 18.90 27.22
C ASP A 133 12.92 20.01 27.63
N PHE A 134 12.42 21.21 27.95
CA PHE A 134 13.22 22.34 28.44
C PHE A 134 13.86 22.04 29.79
N LEU A 135 13.10 21.53 30.76
CA LEU A 135 13.60 21.20 32.10
C LEU A 135 14.69 20.12 32.04
N VAL A 136 14.50 19.07 31.24
CA VAL A 136 15.50 18.00 31.09
C VAL A 136 16.77 18.53 30.45
N LEU A 137 16.67 19.34 29.38
CA LEU A 137 17.85 19.96 28.76
C LEU A 137 18.56 20.92 29.71
N GLY A 138 17.81 21.76 30.43
CA GLY A 138 18.37 22.68 31.42
C GLY A 138 19.07 21.92 32.55
N PHE A 139 18.42 20.90 33.12
CA PHE A 139 19.02 20.07 34.16
C PHE A 139 20.29 19.36 33.67
N ALA A 140 20.23 18.70 32.51
CA ALA A 140 21.34 17.92 31.98
C ALA A 140 22.56 18.77 31.59
N LEU A 141 22.36 20.03 31.16
CA LEU A 141 23.44 20.87 30.64
C LEU A 141 23.91 21.96 31.61
N VAL A 142 22.99 22.56 32.37
CA VAL A 142 23.31 23.71 33.23
C VAL A 142 23.81 23.26 34.60
N VAL A 143 23.20 22.22 35.20
CA VAL A 143 23.58 21.76 36.54
C VAL A 143 25.04 21.30 36.62
N PRO A 144 25.59 20.49 35.69
CA PRO A 144 27.00 20.12 35.75
C PRO A 144 27.93 21.34 35.71
N VAL A 145 27.62 22.33 34.87
CA VAL A 145 28.40 23.55 34.73
C VAL A 145 28.34 24.41 36.00
N LEU A 146 27.14 24.62 36.55
CA LEU A 146 26.94 25.38 37.79
C LEU A 146 27.74 24.76 38.95
N VAL A 147 27.67 23.43 39.07
CA VAL A 147 28.38 22.65 40.10
C VAL A 147 29.90 22.73 39.92
N MET A 148 30.39 22.73 38.67
CA MET A 148 31.83 22.87 38.38
C MET A 148 32.37 24.28 38.65
N VAL A 149 31.54 25.33 38.51
CA VAL A 149 31.95 26.72 38.73
C VAL A 149 31.84 27.13 40.20
N SER A 150 31.01 26.45 41.00
CA SER A 150 30.80 26.73 42.43
C SER A 150 32.08 26.86 43.30
N PRO A 151 33.18 26.11 43.08
CA PRO A 151 34.42 26.26 43.84
C PRO A 151 35.19 27.56 43.57
N ALA A 152 34.78 28.36 42.57
CA ALA A 152 35.36 29.68 42.32
C ALA A 152 35.04 30.68 43.44
N ASP A 153 33.89 30.53 44.10
CA ASP A 153 33.43 31.41 45.17
C ASP A 153 33.88 30.93 46.56
N ASP A 154 34.08 29.62 46.75
CA ASP A 154 34.58 29.00 47.99
C ASP A 154 35.62 27.91 47.68
N PRO A 155 36.92 28.14 47.98
CA PRO A 155 37.98 27.16 47.78
C PRO A 155 37.76 25.82 48.51
N GLY A 156 36.94 25.79 49.55
CA GLY A 156 36.56 24.57 50.28
C GLY A 156 35.64 23.64 49.49
N ALA A 157 34.99 24.12 48.43
CA ALA A 157 33.97 23.40 47.68
C ALA A 157 34.51 22.51 46.55
N TRP A 158 35.82 22.21 46.51
CA TRP A 158 36.43 21.35 45.48
C TRP A 158 35.76 19.97 45.26
N PRO A 159 35.09 19.31 46.24
CA PRO A 159 34.38 18.07 45.96
C PRO A 159 33.25 18.24 44.92
N LEU A 160 32.67 19.44 44.82
CA LEU A 160 31.65 19.76 43.81
C LEU A 160 32.22 19.67 42.39
N LEU A 161 33.51 20.02 42.18
CA LEU A 161 34.14 19.90 40.87
C LEU A 161 34.15 18.43 40.39
N ILE A 162 34.40 17.49 41.30
CA ILE A 162 34.36 16.05 41.02
C ILE A 162 32.92 15.62 40.70
N VAL A 163 31.93 16.09 41.47
CA VAL A 163 30.51 15.81 41.20
C VAL A 163 30.10 16.31 39.82
N GLY A 164 30.45 17.56 39.48
CA GLY A 164 30.16 18.14 38.17
C GLY A 164 30.83 17.38 37.03
N LEU A 165 32.09 16.98 37.19
CA LEU A 165 32.81 16.14 36.22
C LEU A 165 32.15 14.77 36.03
N CYS A 166 31.65 14.16 37.11
CA CYS A 166 30.89 12.91 37.05
C CYS A 166 29.51 13.06 36.41
N LEU A 167 28.89 14.25 36.47
CA LEU A 167 27.59 14.53 35.85
C LEU A 167 27.67 14.76 34.33
N LEU A 168 28.80 15.26 33.81
CA LEU A 168 29.01 15.48 32.38
C LEU A 168 28.71 14.23 31.51
N PRO A 169 29.26 13.03 31.79
CA PRO A 169 28.93 11.85 31.02
C PRO A 169 27.48 11.39 31.22
N ALA A 170 26.80 11.78 32.30
CA ALA A 170 25.39 11.44 32.53
C ALA A 170 24.42 12.23 31.63
N ALA A 171 24.77 13.46 31.26
CA ALA A 171 23.96 14.34 30.42
C ALA A 171 23.47 13.72 29.08
N PRO A 172 24.34 13.13 28.24
CA PRO A 172 23.89 12.47 27.01
C PRO A 172 22.97 11.27 27.27
N TYR A 173 23.11 10.55 28.39
CA TYR A 173 22.19 9.46 28.74
C TYR A 173 20.83 9.98 29.17
N THR A 174 20.76 11.00 30.03
CA THR A 174 19.49 11.58 30.47
C THR A 174 18.72 12.17 29.29
N ILE A 175 19.42 12.89 28.40
CA ILE A 175 18.87 13.43 27.14
C ILE A 175 18.33 12.31 26.25
N THR A 176 19.13 11.25 26.02
CA THR A 176 18.72 10.14 25.15
C THR A 176 17.57 9.34 25.73
N ALA A 177 17.55 9.14 27.05
CA ALA A 177 16.50 8.39 27.75
C ALA A 177 15.18 9.14 27.69
N TRP A 178 15.21 10.44 27.99
CA TRP A 178 14.04 11.29 27.88
C TRP A 178 13.55 11.40 26.44
N ALA A 179 14.42 11.62 25.46
CA ALA A 179 14.05 11.66 24.05
C ALA A 179 13.35 10.36 23.60
N GLY A 180 13.84 9.21 24.08
CA GLY A 180 13.19 7.93 23.85
C GLY A 180 11.80 7.84 24.49
N ALA A 181 11.65 8.25 25.75
CA ALA A 181 10.37 8.25 26.46
C ALA A 181 9.36 9.20 25.81
N ARG A 182 9.82 10.41 25.44
CA ARG A 182 9.08 11.42 24.67
C ARG A 182 8.57 10.85 23.35
N ALA A 183 9.43 10.15 22.60
CA ALA A 183 9.07 9.50 21.35
C ALA A 183 7.99 8.40 21.56
N ALA A 184 8.11 7.60 22.62
CA ALA A 184 7.14 6.57 22.96
C ALA A 184 5.76 7.17 23.32
N ILE A 185 5.73 8.24 24.12
CA ILE A 185 4.49 8.97 24.46
C ILE A 185 3.84 9.54 23.19
N THR A 186 4.63 10.21 22.35
CA THR A 186 4.15 10.75 21.07
C THR A 186 3.57 9.65 20.19
N ARG A 187 4.24 8.49 20.10
CA ARG A 187 3.73 7.33 19.36
C ARG A 187 2.43 6.82 19.94
N LEU A 188 2.33 6.64 21.26
CA LEU A 188 1.12 6.14 21.92
C LEU A 188 -0.07 7.08 21.69
N MET A 189 0.16 8.39 21.72
CA MET A 189 -0.89 9.38 21.53
C MET A 189 -1.30 9.56 20.06
N LEU A 190 -0.38 9.39 19.11
CA LEU A 190 -0.63 9.61 17.68
C LEU A 190 -0.88 8.32 16.88
N ALA A 191 -0.62 7.14 17.46
CA ALA A 191 -0.84 5.87 16.79
C ALA A 191 -2.32 5.71 16.40
N PRO A 192 -2.60 5.20 15.18
CA PRO A 192 -3.96 4.84 14.79
C PRO A 192 -4.55 3.84 15.78
N ARG A 193 -5.85 3.98 16.07
CA ARG A 193 -6.56 3.00 16.92
C ARG A 193 -6.91 1.76 16.08
N ASP A 194 -7.07 0.62 16.74
CA ASP A 194 -7.45 -0.64 16.08
C ASP A 194 -8.74 -0.53 15.26
N SER A 195 -9.68 0.31 15.70
CA SER A 195 -10.90 0.61 14.95
C SER A 195 -10.65 1.32 13.61
N GLU A 196 -9.65 2.19 13.54
CA GLU A 196 -9.25 2.91 12.32
C GLU A 196 -8.56 1.95 11.34
N LEU A 197 -7.73 1.04 11.87
CA LEU A 197 -7.10 -0.04 11.11
C LEU A 197 -8.14 -1.02 10.55
N GLY A 198 -9.09 -1.45 11.39
CA GLY A 198 -10.20 -2.33 10.99
C GLY A 198 -11.06 -1.72 9.88
N ARG A 199 -11.39 -0.43 9.99
CA ARG A 199 -12.16 0.28 8.96
C ARG A 199 -11.43 0.32 7.62
N ARG A 200 -10.12 0.61 7.60
CA ARG A 200 -9.31 0.56 6.37
C ARG A 200 -9.30 -0.83 5.73
N LEU A 201 -9.20 -1.89 6.52
CA LEU A 201 -9.26 -3.26 6.02
C LEU A 201 -10.64 -3.56 5.41
N THR A 202 -11.72 -3.14 6.05
CA THR A 202 -13.08 -3.28 5.52
C THR A 202 -13.25 -2.52 4.21
N ASP A 203 -12.76 -1.28 4.12
CA ASP A 203 -12.83 -0.47 2.90
C ASP A 203 -12.04 -1.11 1.74
N VAL A 204 -10.85 -1.63 2.02
CA VAL A 204 -10.04 -2.36 1.02
C VAL A 204 -10.76 -3.64 0.56
N ARG A 205 -11.33 -4.41 1.49
CA ARG A 205 -12.09 -5.63 1.15
C ARG A 205 -13.33 -5.31 0.32
N ALA A 206 -14.09 -4.27 0.70
CA ALA A 206 -15.26 -3.83 -0.03
C ALA A 206 -14.90 -3.32 -1.45
N SER A 207 -13.78 -2.61 -1.59
CA SER A 207 -13.28 -2.16 -2.90
C SER A 207 -12.89 -3.34 -3.79
N ARG A 208 -12.19 -4.34 -3.25
CA ARG A 208 -11.88 -5.58 -3.97
C ARG A 208 -13.12 -6.35 -4.38
N ALA A 209 -14.12 -6.45 -3.49
CA ALA A 209 -15.39 -7.08 -3.82
C ALA A 209 -16.06 -6.40 -5.02
N ARG A 210 -16.18 -5.06 -5.01
CA ARG A 210 -16.72 -4.31 -6.16
C ARG A 210 -15.96 -4.53 -7.46
N LEU A 211 -14.63 -4.66 -7.41
CA LEU A 211 -13.82 -4.95 -8.59
C LEU A 211 -14.08 -6.36 -9.13
N VAL A 212 -14.18 -7.35 -8.25
CA VAL A 212 -14.51 -8.73 -8.63
C VAL A 212 -15.91 -8.78 -9.26
N ASP A 213 -16.90 -8.14 -8.62
CA ASP A 213 -18.28 -8.08 -9.14
C ASP A 213 -18.33 -7.42 -10.53
N ALA A 214 -17.57 -6.35 -10.74
CA ALA A 214 -17.46 -5.67 -12.03
C ALA A 214 -16.79 -6.55 -13.09
N PHE A 215 -15.69 -7.24 -12.74
CA PHE A 215 -15.01 -8.18 -13.64
C PHE A 215 -15.91 -9.35 -14.03
N ASP A 216 -16.66 -9.91 -13.08
CA ASP A 216 -17.59 -11.01 -13.32
C ASP A 216 -18.76 -10.58 -14.21
N ALA A 217 -19.28 -9.37 -14.02
CA ALA A 217 -20.31 -8.80 -14.88
C ALA A 217 -19.81 -8.58 -16.31
N GLU A 218 -18.59 -8.05 -16.46
CA GLU A 218 -17.92 -7.84 -17.73
C GLU A 218 -17.69 -9.15 -18.47
N ARG A 219 -17.14 -10.16 -17.77
CA ARG A 219 -16.91 -11.50 -18.30
C ARG A 219 -18.21 -12.12 -18.82
N ARG A 220 -19.29 -12.09 -18.03
CA ARG A 220 -20.61 -12.61 -18.45
C ARG A 220 -21.19 -11.85 -19.65
N ARG A 221 -20.87 -10.56 -19.81
CA ARG A 221 -21.27 -9.79 -21.00
C ARG A 221 -20.50 -10.26 -22.22
N ILE A 222 -19.17 -10.40 -22.12
CA ILE A 222 -18.32 -10.89 -23.21
C ILE A 222 -18.72 -12.32 -23.63
N GLU A 223 -18.96 -13.21 -22.66
CA GLU A 223 -19.42 -14.57 -22.94
C GLU A 223 -20.75 -14.58 -23.71
N ARG A 224 -21.72 -13.72 -23.34
CA ARG A 224 -22.99 -13.57 -24.08
C ARG A 224 -22.82 -12.94 -25.45
N ASP A 225 -22.04 -11.87 -25.57
CA ASP A 225 -21.80 -11.18 -26.84
C ASP A 225 -21.08 -12.12 -27.84
N LEU A 226 -20.13 -12.92 -27.35
CA LEU A 226 -19.45 -13.95 -28.14
C LEU A 226 -20.43 -15.06 -28.54
N HIS A 227 -21.19 -15.60 -27.58
CA HIS A 227 -22.15 -16.68 -27.83
C HIS A 227 -23.23 -16.24 -28.83
N ASP A 228 -23.96 -15.18 -28.54
CA ASP A 228 -25.12 -14.77 -29.34
C ASP A 228 -24.68 -14.12 -30.66
N GLY A 229 -23.68 -13.24 -30.63
CA GLY A 229 -23.25 -12.50 -31.81
C GLY A 229 -22.44 -13.31 -32.80
N ALA A 230 -21.46 -14.11 -32.33
CA ALA A 230 -20.61 -14.88 -33.23
C ALA A 230 -21.28 -16.17 -33.71
N GLN A 231 -22.02 -16.89 -32.85
CA GLN A 231 -22.72 -18.11 -33.30
C GLN A 231 -23.83 -17.78 -34.29
N GLN A 232 -24.63 -16.73 -34.09
CA GLN A 232 -25.68 -16.38 -35.06
C GLN A 232 -25.11 -16.07 -36.44
N ARG A 233 -23.99 -15.33 -36.50
CA ARG A 233 -23.30 -15.04 -37.77
C ARG A 233 -22.75 -16.30 -38.44
N LEU A 234 -22.13 -17.19 -37.67
CA LEU A 234 -21.58 -18.44 -38.21
C LEU A 234 -22.67 -19.41 -38.67
N VAL A 235 -23.78 -19.53 -37.93
CA VAL A 235 -24.94 -20.35 -38.33
C VAL A 235 -25.57 -19.79 -39.61
N SER A 236 -25.75 -18.47 -39.68
CA SER A 236 -26.25 -17.80 -40.89
C SER A 236 -25.33 -18.03 -42.09
N LEU A 237 -24.01 -17.96 -41.89
CA LEU A 237 -23.02 -18.26 -42.92
C LEU A 237 -23.09 -19.72 -43.39
N ASN A 238 -23.27 -20.68 -42.47
CA ASN A 238 -23.42 -22.09 -42.79
C ASN A 238 -24.66 -22.34 -43.67
N VAL A 239 -25.79 -21.69 -43.36
CA VAL A 239 -27.01 -21.75 -44.17
C VAL A 239 -26.78 -21.16 -45.57
N MET A 240 -26.13 -20.00 -45.68
CA MET A 240 -25.80 -19.39 -46.98
C MET A 240 -24.88 -20.28 -47.83
N LEU A 241 -23.87 -20.91 -47.23
CA LEU A 241 -22.99 -21.86 -47.92
C LEU A 241 -23.76 -23.11 -48.38
N GLY A 242 -24.69 -23.62 -47.56
CA GLY A 242 -25.55 -24.74 -47.93
C GLY A 242 -26.46 -24.44 -49.11
N LEU A 243 -27.03 -23.23 -49.17
CA LEU A 243 -27.83 -22.77 -50.30
C LEU A 243 -26.98 -22.60 -51.56
N ALA A 244 -25.83 -21.94 -51.47
CA ALA A 244 -24.91 -21.77 -52.59
C ALA A 244 -24.44 -23.12 -53.17
N ARG A 245 -24.32 -24.15 -52.33
CA ARG A 245 -24.00 -25.51 -52.75
C ARG A 245 -25.12 -26.19 -53.53
N LEU A 246 -26.38 -25.93 -53.18
CA LEU A 246 -27.54 -26.47 -53.92
C LEU A 246 -27.67 -25.85 -55.32
N ASP A 247 -27.23 -24.60 -55.48
CA ASP A 247 -27.22 -23.89 -56.77
C ASP A 247 -25.99 -24.22 -57.64
N ALA A 248 -24.97 -24.91 -57.09
CA ALA A 248 -23.76 -25.28 -57.81
C ALA A 248 -23.93 -26.56 -58.63
N GLU A 249 -23.32 -26.62 -59.82
CA GLU A 249 -23.34 -27.83 -60.65
C GLU A 249 -22.69 -29.03 -59.93
N PRO A 250 -23.37 -30.20 -59.91
CA PRO A 250 -22.85 -31.41 -59.27
C PRO A 250 -21.49 -31.82 -59.84
N GLY A 251 -20.48 -31.98 -58.98
CA GLY A 251 -19.13 -32.39 -59.38
C GLY A 251 -18.21 -31.26 -59.85
N SER A 252 -18.68 -30.01 -59.86
CA SER A 252 -17.82 -28.86 -60.17
C SER A 252 -16.78 -28.61 -59.06
N PRO A 253 -15.61 -28.01 -59.40
CA PRO A 253 -14.61 -27.60 -58.40
C PRO A 253 -15.19 -26.64 -57.33
N LEU A 254 -16.16 -25.81 -57.72
CA LEU A 254 -16.87 -24.89 -56.83
C LEU A 254 -17.70 -25.64 -55.77
N ALA A 255 -18.37 -26.73 -56.15
CA ALA A 255 -19.14 -27.55 -55.23
C ALA A 255 -18.24 -28.21 -54.16
N GLY A 256 -17.01 -28.60 -54.52
CA GLY A 256 -16.00 -29.09 -53.58
C GLY A 256 -15.54 -28.00 -52.59
N GLN A 257 -15.21 -26.81 -53.09
CA GLN A 257 -14.81 -25.68 -52.24
C GLN A 257 -15.90 -25.24 -51.25
N LEU A 258 -17.17 -25.33 -51.65
CA LEU A 258 -18.31 -25.03 -50.78
C LEU A 258 -18.49 -26.07 -49.67
N VAL A 259 -18.19 -27.35 -49.93
CA VAL A 259 -18.18 -28.41 -48.90
C VAL A 259 -17.11 -28.12 -47.86
N ASP A 260 -15.88 -27.85 -48.30
CA ASP A 260 -14.76 -27.55 -47.41
C ASP A 260 -15.06 -26.30 -46.55
N ALA A 261 -15.60 -25.24 -47.17
CA ALA A 261 -16.01 -24.03 -46.45
C ALA A 261 -17.11 -24.30 -45.41
N GLN A 262 -18.07 -25.15 -45.72
CA GLN A 262 -19.16 -25.52 -44.83
C GLN A 262 -18.66 -26.34 -43.63
N GLU A 263 -17.69 -27.22 -43.85
CA GLU A 263 -17.03 -28.02 -42.81
C GLU A 263 -16.18 -27.12 -41.88
N GLN A 264 -15.45 -26.15 -42.44
CA GLN A 264 -14.69 -25.15 -41.67
C GLN A 264 -15.59 -24.27 -40.79
N VAL A 265 -16.76 -23.83 -41.29
CA VAL A 265 -17.72 -23.06 -40.48
C VAL A 265 -18.31 -23.91 -39.35
N THR A 266 -18.56 -25.20 -39.59
CA THR A 266 -19.07 -26.12 -38.58
C THR A 266 -18.04 -26.32 -37.46
N LEU A 267 -16.77 -26.52 -37.81
CA LEU A 267 -15.66 -26.57 -36.86
C LEU A 267 -15.54 -25.29 -36.03
N ALA A 268 -15.63 -24.12 -36.67
CA ALA A 268 -15.56 -22.83 -35.97
C ALA A 268 -16.72 -22.61 -34.99
N VAL A 269 -17.93 -23.11 -35.29
CA VAL A 269 -19.07 -23.07 -34.36
C VAL A 269 -18.83 -23.95 -33.14
N ASP A 270 -18.23 -25.13 -33.34
CA ASP A 270 -17.93 -26.05 -32.26
C ASP A 270 -16.80 -25.53 -31.35
N GLU A 271 -15.74 -24.95 -31.91
CA GLU A 271 -14.69 -24.27 -31.14
C GLU A 271 -15.24 -23.10 -30.33
N LEU A 272 -16.13 -22.30 -30.92
CA LEU A 272 -16.75 -21.16 -30.23
C LEU A 272 -17.71 -21.62 -29.12
N ARG A 273 -18.33 -22.79 -29.26
CA ARG A 273 -19.12 -23.45 -28.19
C ARG A 273 -18.27 -24.01 -27.07
N GLU A 274 -17.10 -24.55 -27.36
CA GLU A 274 -16.15 -25.00 -26.33
C GLU A 274 -15.59 -23.82 -25.53
N LEU A 275 -15.17 -22.75 -26.23
CA LEU A 275 -14.71 -21.50 -25.63
C LEU A 275 -15.79 -20.83 -24.78
N SER A 276 -17.02 -20.74 -25.28
CA SER A 276 -18.14 -20.07 -24.59
C SER A 276 -18.56 -20.78 -23.31
N ARG A 277 -18.44 -22.11 -23.23
CA ARG A 277 -18.85 -22.84 -22.02
C ARG A 277 -17.81 -22.74 -20.90
N GLY A 278 -16.59 -22.28 -21.18
CA GLY A 278 -15.50 -22.28 -20.20
C GLY A 278 -15.21 -23.69 -19.65
N VAL A 279 -15.64 -24.73 -20.36
CA VAL A 279 -15.58 -26.12 -19.90
C VAL A 279 -14.29 -26.73 -20.44
N HIS A 280 -13.48 -27.14 -19.47
CA HIS A 280 -12.40 -28.12 -19.56
C HIS A 280 -12.52 -29.03 -20.80
N PRO A 281 -11.55 -29.01 -21.74
CA PRO A 281 -11.62 -29.82 -22.94
C PRO A 281 -11.86 -31.28 -22.58
N LYS A 282 -12.82 -31.96 -23.21
CA LYS A 282 -13.09 -33.38 -22.93
C LYS A 282 -11.83 -34.25 -23.00
N ALA A 283 -10.93 -33.92 -23.93
CA ALA A 283 -9.62 -34.57 -24.06
C ALA A 283 -8.77 -34.46 -22.78
N LEU A 284 -8.82 -33.33 -22.08
CA LEU A 284 -8.10 -33.10 -20.82
C LEU A 284 -8.70 -33.93 -19.67
N THR A 285 -10.03 -34.01 -19.58
CA THR A 285 -10.72 -34.83 -18.55
C THR A 285 -10.43 -36.32 -18.74
N ASP A 286 -10.63 -36.80 -19.97
CA ASP A 286 -10.69 -38.24 -20.26
C ASP A 286 -9.28 -38.82 -20.46
N HIS A 287 -8.35 -38.05 -21.03
CA HIS A 287 -7.04 -38.55 -21.48
C HIS A 287 -5.84 -37.79 -20.89
N GLY A 288 -6.08 -36.72 -20.13
CA GLY A 288 -5.04 -35.93 -19.44
C GLY A 288 -4.31 -34.93 -20.35
N LEU A 289 -3.37 -34.17 -19.76
CA LEU A 289 -2.72 -33.02 -20.41
C LEU A 289 -1.96 -33.39 -21.69
N ALA A 290 -1.25 -34.51 -21.72
CA ALA A 290 -0.45 -34.92 -22.88
C ALA A 290 -1.34 -35.13 -24.12
N ALA A 291 -2.40 -35.91 -23.99
CA ALA A 291 -3.34 -36.17 -25.08
C ALA A 291 -4.11 -34.90 -25.51
N ALA A 292 -4.45 -34.03 -24.55
CA ALA A 292 -5.10 -32.75 -24.86
C ALA A 292 -4.19 -31.82 -25.67
N VAL A 293 -2.89 -31.78 -25.36
CA VAL A 293 -1.91 -30.95 -26.10
C VAL A 293 -1.54 -31.57 -27.45
N GLU A 294 -1.50 -32.90 -27.60
CA GLU A 294 -1.34 -33.56 -28.90
C GLU A 294 -2.50 -33.28 -29.86
N ASN A 295 -3.73 -33.30 -29.34
CA ASN A 295 -4.91 -32.94 -30.13
C ASN A 295 -4.84 -31.46 -30.59
N LEU A 296 -4.42 -30.57 -29.69
CA LEU A 296 -4.18 -29.16 -29.99
C LEU A 296 -3.08 -28.96 -31.05
N ALA A 297 -1.98 -29.72 -30.96
CA ALA A 297 -0.87 -29.69 -31.92
C ALA A 297 -1.31 -30.14 -33.32
N THR A 298 -2.17 -31.16 -33.40
CA THR A 298 -2.70 -31.71 -34.67
C THR A 298 -3.56 -30.71 -35.42
N ARG A 299 -4.24 -29.81 -34.70
CA ARG A 299 -5.15 -28.79 -35.27
C ARG A 299 -4.47 -27.45 -35.53
N SER A 300 -3.20 -27.29 -35.18
CA SER A 300 -2.49 -26.03 -35.34
C SER A 300 -2.18 -25.76 -36.81
N ALA A 301 -2.30 -24.50 -37.24
CA ALA A 301 -1.95 -24.06 -38.59
C ALA A 301 -0.44 -24.09 -38.87
N LEU A 302 0.38 -24.29 -37.84
CA LEU A 302 1.82 -24.42 -37.91
C LEU A 302 2.22 -25.83 -37.44
N PRO A 303 3.29 -26.43 -37.97
CA PRO A 303 3.84 -27.67 -37.43
C PRO A 303 4.19 -27.53 -35.94
N VAL A 304 3.49 -28.26 -35.07
CA VAL A 304 3.74 -28.27 -33.61
C VAL A 304 4.28 -29.63 -33.18
N THR A 305 5.43 -29.65 -32.53
CA THR A 305 5.96 -30.85 -31.84
C THR A 305 5.66 -30.77 -30.35
N ALA A 306 4.90 -31.71 -29.82
CA ALA A 306 4.62 -31.82 -28.39
C ALA A 306 5.44 -32.96 -27.76
N ASP A 307 6.18 -32.67 -26.69
CA ASP A 307 6.91 -33.66 -25.88
C ASP A 307 6.58 -33.42 -24.40
N ILE A 308 5.52 -34.07 -23.92
CA ILE A 308 5.02 -33.93 -22.55
C ILE A 308 5.32 -35.22 -21.78
N ARG A 309 6.30 -35.14 -20.87
CA ARG A 309 6.76 -36.25 -20.02
C ARG A 309 6.55 -35.92 -18.55
N LEU A 310 5.34 -36.23 -18.06
CA LEU A 310 4.99 -36.05 -16.66
C LEU A 310 4.95 -37.42 -15.96
N PRO A 311 5.77 -37.66 -14.91
CA PRO A 311 5.88 -38.97 -14.25
C PRO A 311 4.64 -39.33 -13.40
N ARG A 312 3.79 -38.36 -13.07
CA ARG A 312 2.52 -38.54 -12.35
C ARG A 312 1.49 -37.53 -12.88
N ARG A 313 0.20 -37.87 -12.81
CA ARG A 313 -0.90 -36.91 -13.07
C ARG A 313 -0.75 -35.73 -12.10
N VAL A 314 -0.70 -34.53 -12.65
CA VAL A 314 -0.66 -33.29 -11.86
C VAL A 314 -2.09 -32.92 -11.43
N PRO A 315 -2.28 -32.10 -10.38
CA PRO A 315 -3.63 -31.72 -9.95
C PRO A 315 -4.43 -31.12 -11.11
N VAL A 316 -5.73 -31.42 -11.19
CA VAL A 316 -6.63 -31.01 -12.28
C VAL A 316 -6.58 -29.50 -12.55
N SER A 317 -6.44 -28.68 -11.50
CA SER A 317 -6.28 -27.23 -11.64
C SER A 317 -5.00 -26.86 -12.42
N VAL A 318 -3.90 -27.55 -12.17
CA VAL A 318 -2.62 -27.36 -12.85
C VAL A 318 -2.70 -27.83 -14.30
N GLU A 319 -3.33 -28.98 -14.56
CA GLU A 319 -3.58 -29.47 -15.93
C GLU A 319 -4.41 -28.47 -16.74
N THR A 320 -5.49 -27.93 -16.13
CA THR A 320 -6.36 -26.93 -16.77
C THR A 320 -5.61 -25.65 -17.11
N THR A 321 -4.86 -25.10 -16.15
CA THR A 321 -4.10 -23.87 -16.36
C THR A 321 -3.02 -24.08 -17.42
N ALA A 322 -2.27 -25.19 -17.35
CA ALA A 322 -1.24 -25.50 -18.33
C ALA A 322 -1.82 -25.62 -19.75
N TYR A 323 -2.95 -26.31 -19.91
CA TYR A 323 -3.63 -26.43 -21.20
C TYR A 323 -3.98 -25.06 -21.80
N PHE A 324 -4.64 -24.18 -21.03
CA PHE A 324 -5.04 -22.86 -21.55
C PHE A 324 -3.85 -21.96 -21.87
N VAL A 325 -2.78 -22.02 -21.08
CA VAL A 325 -1.54 -21.30 -21.37
C VAL A 325 -0.93 -21.78 -22.68
N ILE A 326 -0.88 -23.10 -22.92
CA ILE A 326 -0.34 -23.67 -24.16
C ILE A 326 -1.22 -23.28 -25.36
N ALA A 327 -2.55 -23.36 -25.23
CA ALA A 327 -3.50 -22.96 -26.27
C ALA A 327 -3.34 -21.50 -26.67
N GLU A 328 -3.26 -20.60 -25.70
CA GLU A 328 -3.09 -19.16 -25.96
C GLU A 328 -1.69 -18.86 -26.53
N ALA A 329 -0.65 -19.54 -26.05
CA ALA A 329 0.70 -19.37 -26.57
C ALA A 329 0.81 -19.82 -28.04
N LEU A 330 0.20 -20.95 -28.40
CA LEU A 330 0.16 -21.41 -29.79
C LEU A 330 -0.67 -20.48 -30.67
N ALA A 331 -1.83 -20.00 -30.20
CA ALA A 331 -2.64 -19.03 -30.93
C ALA A 331 -1.87 -17.73 -31.22
N ASN A 332 -1.15 -17.21 -30.23
CA ASN A 332 -0.30 -16.03 -30.38
C ASN A 332 0.89 -16.29 -31.31
N THR A 333 1.48 -17.48 -31.25
CA THR A 333 2.56 -17.89 -32.15
C THR A 333 2.07 -17.85 -33.60
N THR A 334 0.91 -18.45 -33.89
CA THR A 334 0.31 -18.44 -35.24
C THR A 334 -0.03 -17.04 -35.72
N LYS A 335 -0.55 -16.16 -34.86
CA LYS A 335 -1.00 -14.82 -35.25
C LYS A 335 0.10 -13.77 -35.34
N HIS A 336 1.16 -13.89 -34.54
CA HIS A 336 2.06 -12.76 -34.26
C HIS A 336 3.55 -13.06 -34.43
N SER A 337 3.97 -14.33 -34.52
CA SER A 337 5.41 -14.65 -34.44
C SER A 337 6.14 -14.79 -35.78
N HIS A 338 5.41 -14.93 -36.90
CA HIS A 338 5.97 -15.38 -38.19
C HIS A 338 6.78 -16.70 -38.12
N ALA A 339 6.58 -17.51 -37.06
CA ALA A 339 7.29 -18.77 -36.90
C ALA A 339 6.84 -19.81 -37.92
N THR A 340 7.79 -20.63 -38.38
CA THR A 340 7.54 -21.76 -39.30
C THR A 340 7.28 -23.08 -38.58
N GLN A 341 7.55 -23.15 -37.26
CA GLN A 341 7.32 -24.32 -36.41
C GLN A 341 7.21 -23.90 -34.94
N ALA A 342 6.53 -24.70 -34.11
CA ALA A 342 6.49 -24.52 -32.67
C ALA A 342 6.80 -25.82 -31.92
N ARG A 343 7.36 -25.72 -30.71
CA ARG A 343 7.65 -26.86 -29.86
C ARG A 343 7.11 -26.62 -28.45
N VAL A 344 6.35 -27.58 -27.94
CA VAL A 344 5.84 -27.61 -26.57
C VAL A 344 6.56 -28.72 -25.82
N HIS A 345 7.25 -28.38 -24.74
CA HIS A 345 7.94 -29.35 -23.90
C HIS A 345 7.51 -29.19 -22.43
N ALA A 346 7.24 -30.31 -21.77
CA ALA A 346 6.96 -30.34 -20.34
C ALA A 346 7.65 -31.55 -19.71
N SER A 347 8.41 -31.30 -18.65
CA SER A 347 9.12 -32.31 -17.85
C SER A 347 9.02 -31.97 -16.36
N SER A 348 9.19 -32.97 -15.50
CA SER A 348 9.14 -32.86 -14.03
C SER A 348 10.50 -32.63 -13.41
#